data_AF-A0A938IF89-F1
#
_entry.id   AF-A0A938IF89-F1
#
_cell.length_a   1.000
_cell.length_b   1.000
_cell.length_c   1.000
_cell.angle_alpha   90.00
_cell.angle_beta   90.00
_cell.angle_gamma   90.00
#
_symmetry.space_group_name_H-M   'P 1'
#
loop_
_entity.id
_entity.type
_entity.pdbx_description
1 polymer ?
#
loop_
_entity_poly.entity_id
_entity_poly.type
_entity_poly.pdbx_seq_one_letter_code
_entity_poly.pdbx_strand_id
1 'polypeptide(L)'
;MRAKLESRKTELASRDASLPESDQRRLDLIGVLQRDLVQWTDLRATHASDPFVGDDALLVMAQMIYPLHAHEAAARSAREREIAELTATLASLPRVKGIGEHVPPMAHRETDAATGQGTPAEITGQAVLDDPQRIGARIELLRRADSGEWPHGLNEGESWLRLPMHIPSGHLWASTYFLLTGFHAFHVLVGLLVFALALPLRLDARRAGLLENAGLYWHFVDLVWIFLFPMLYS
;
A
#
# COMPACT_ATOMS: atom_id res chain seq x y z
N MET A 1 -33.32 8.50 5.37
CA MET A 1 -31.87 8.28 5.10
C MET A 1 -31.46 8.75 3.69
N ARG A 2 -32.13 8.33 2.61
CA ARG A 2 -31.86 8.77 1.22
C ARG A 2 -31.90 10.30 1.00
N ALA A 3 -32.89 11.01 1.55
CA ALA A 3 -32.99 12.48 1.37
C ALA A 3 -31.80 13.26 1.97
N LYS A 4 -31.21 12.77 3.07
CA LYS A 4 -30.02 13.37 3.70
C LYS A 4 -28.75 13.13 2.87
N LEU A 5 -28.71 12.04 2.12
CA LEU A 5 -27.64 11.68 1.20
C LEU A 5 -27.67 12.56 -0.05
N GLU A 6 -28.85 12.74 -0.66
CA GLU A 6 -29.02 13.61 -1.83
C GLU A 6 -28.70 15.08 -1.50
N SER A 7 -29.14 15.57 -0.32
CA SER A 7 -28.79 16.92 0.15
C SER A 7 -27.30 17.10 0.37
N ARG A 8 -26.59 16.08 0.88
CA ARG A 8 -25.13 16.15 1.05
C ARG A 8 -24.40 16.08 -0.29
N LYS A 9 -24.93 15.31 -1.24
CA LYS A 9 -24.37 15.18 -2.58
C LYS A 9 -24.44 16.51 -3.34
N THR A 10 -25.57 17.21 -3.25
CA THR A 10 -25.72 18.55 -3.85
C THR A 10 -24.88 19.60 -3.14
N GLU A 11 -24.78 19.55 -1.81
CA GLU A 11 -23.89 20.42 -1.03
C GLU A 11 -22.42 20.21 -1.43
N LEU A 12 -21.97 18.96 -1.53
CA LEU A 12 -20.61 18.61 -1.95
C LEU A 12 -20.35 19.04 -3.40
N ALA A 13 -21.28 18.80 -4.32
CA ALA A 13 -21.15 19.24 -5.72
C ALA A 13 -21.07 20.78 -5.82
N SER A 14 -21.82 21.50 -4.98
CA SER A 14 -21.74 22.97 -4.93
C SER A 14 -20.41 23.48 -4.35
N ARG A 15 -19.84 22.77 -3.36
CA ARG A 15 -18.54 23.11 -2.78
C ARG A 15 -17.41 22.85 -3.76
N ASP A 16 -17.48 21.73 -4.48
CA ASP A 16 -16.48 21.38 -5.48
C ASP A 16 -16.48 22.40 -6.63
N ALA A 17 -17.66 22.80 -7.11
CA ALA A 17 -17.82 23.86 -8.11
C ALA A 17 -17.37 25.26 -7.64
N SER A 18 -17.30 25.48 -6.32
CA SER A 18 -16.83 26.75 -5.74
C SER A 18 -15.31 26.84 -5.56
N LEU A 19 -14.59 25.72 -5.79
CA LEU A 19 -13.14 25.70 -5.71
C LEU A 19 -12.52 26.45 -6.91
N PRO A 20 -11.36 27.10 -6.71
CA PRO A 20 -10.55 27.59 -7.81
C PRO A 20 -10.22 26.47 -8.80
N GLU A 21 -10.19 26.77 -10.09
CA GLU A 21 -9.88 25.82 -11.18
C GLU A 21 -8.55 25.07 -10.94
N SER A 22 -7.57 25.76 -10.35
CA SER A 22 -6.29 25.16 -9.97
C SER A 22 -6.42 24.07 -8.90
N ASP A 23 -7.34 24.23 -7.95
CA ASP A 23 -7.53 23.28 -6.85
C ASP A 23 -8.37 22.08 -7.31
N GLN A 24 -9.33 22.27 -8.21
CA GLN A 24 -10.01 21.16 -8.88
C GLN A 24 -9.03 20.31 -9.68
N ARG A 25 -8.14 20.93 -10.46
CA ARG A 25 -7.06 20.23 -11.19
C ARG A 25 -6.15 19.45 -10.25
N ARG A 26 -5.81 20.00 -9.09
CA ARG A 26 -4.99 19.33 -8.08
C ARG A 26 -5.70 18.12 -7.48
N LEU A 27 -6.97 18.26 -7.10
CA LEU A 27 -7.75 17.17 -6.52
C LEU A 27 -7.96 16.03 -7.53
N ASP A 28 -8.21 16.37 -8.79
CA ASP A 28 -8.30 15.38 -9.86
C ASP A 28 -6.96 14.64 -10.05
N LEU A 29 -5.84 15.37 -10.08
CA LEU A 29 -4.51 14.76 -10.18
C LEU A 29 -4.20 13.85 -8.99
N ILE A 30 -4.52 14.26 -7.74
CA ILE A 30 -4.37 13.39 -6.56
C ILE A 30 -5.20 12.12 -6.75
N GLY A 31 -6.44 12.25 -7.21
CA GLY A 31 -7.34 11.11 -7.43
C GLY A 31 -6.78 10.12 -8.45
N VAL A 32 -6.25 10.63 -9.56
CA VAL A 32 -5.58 9.82 -10.60
C VAL A 32 -4.33 9.15 -10.05
N LEU A 33 -3.43 9.89 -9.41
CA LEU A 33 -2.19 9.33 -8.87
C LEU A 33 -2.46 8.29 -7.78
N GLN A 34 -3.38 8.56 -6.85
CA GLN A 34 -3.70 7.58 -5.81
C GLN A 34 -4.28 6.29 -6.40
N ARG A 35 -5.17 6.39 -7.39
CA ARG A 35 -5.91 5.26 -7.95
C ARG A 35 -5.12 4.46 -8.97
N ASP A 36 -4.44 5.17 -9.87
CA ASP A 36 -3.88 4.61 -11.10
C ASP A 36 -2.34 4.48 -11.00
N LEU A 37 -1.70 5.20 -10.08
CA LEU A 37 -0.29 5.01 -9.74
C LEU A 37 -0.11 4.13 -8.50
N VAL A 38 -0.52 4.63 -7.34
CA VAL A 38 -0.18 4.03 -6.04
C VAL A 38 -0.96 2.76 -5.79
N GLN A 39 -2.30 2.84 -5.80
CA GLN A 39 -3.15 1.68 -5.54
C GLN A 39 -2.94 0.59 -6.61
N TRP A 40 -2.74 0.99 -7.86
CA TRP A 40 -2.44 0.04 -8.94
C TRP A 40 -1.15 -0.72 -8.68
N THR A 41 -0.06 0.00 -8.39
CA THR A 41 1.24 -0.60 -8.12
C THR A 41 1.21 -1.47 -6.87
N ASP A 42 0.50 -1.05 -5.81
CA ASP A 42 0.31 -1.84 -4.59
C ASP A 42 -0.42 -3.17 -4.90
N LEU A 43 -1.58 -3.11 -5.56
CA LEU A 43 -2.34 -4.29 -5.94
C LEU A 43 -1.54 -5.22 -6.86
N ARG A 44 -0.81 -4.67 -7.83
CA ARG A 44 0.00 -5.45 -8.75
C ARG A 44 1.18 -6.11 -8.05
N ALA A 45 1.84 -5.42 -7.11
CA ALA A 45 2.91 -6.01 -6.30
C ALA A 45 2.40 -7.10 -5.35
N THR A 46 1.18 -6.97 -4.80
CA THR A 46 0.61 -7.98 -3.89
C THR A 46 0.04 -9.20 -4.61
N HIS A 47 -0.47 -9.03 -5.84
CA HIS A 47 -1.12 -10.10 -6.61
C HIS A 47 -0.25 -10.69 -7.72
N ALA A 48 0.95 -10.16 -7.96
CA ALA A 48 1.88 -10.73 -8.92
C ALA A 48 2.31 -12.14 -8.47
N SER A 49 2.06 -13.13 -9.32
CA SER A 49 2.59 -14.48 -9.14
C SER A 49 4.10 -14.55 -9.40
N ASP A 50 4.63 -13.62 -10.20
CA ASP A 50 6.05 -13.46 -10.50
C ASP A 50 6.62 -12.23 -9.77
N PRO A 51 7.64 -12.40 -8.90
CA PRO A 51 8.32 -11.29 -8.25
C PRO A 51 8.82 -10.19 -9.21
N PHE A 52 9.24 -10.56 -10.42
CA PHE A 52 9.74 -9.61 -11.41
C PHE A 52 8.65 -8.64 -11.90
N VAL A 53 7.40 -9.06 -11.94
CA VAL A 53 6.26 -8.21 -12.35
C VAL A 53 5.89 -7.20 -11.27
N GLY A 54 5.99 -7.61 -10.01
CA GLY A 54 5.85 -6.71 -8.86
C GLY A 54 6.97 -5.67 -8.86
N ASP A 55 8.21 -6.11 -8.99
CA ASP A 55 9.39 -5.23 -9.02
C ASP A 55 9.35 -4.23 -10.18
N ASP A 56 8.91 -4.64 -11.37
CA ASP A 56 8.72 -3.73 -12.51
C ASP A 56 7.68 -2.65 -12.19
N ALA A 57 6.54 -3.00 -11.58
CA ALA A 57 5.50 -2.04 -11.21
C ALA A 57 5.97 -1.03 -10.13
N LEU A 58 6.80 -1.49 -9.19
CA LEU A 58 7.46 -0.68 -8.18
C LEU A 58 8.48 0.28 -8.80
N LEU A 59 9.29 -0.22 -9.72
CA LEU A 59 10.31 0.56 -10.41
C LEU A 59 9.67 1.64 -11.28
N VAL A 60 8.58 1.32 -11.97
CA VAL A 60 7.77 2.28 -12.75
C VAL A 60 7.23 3.40 -11.84
N MET A 61 6.66 3.05 -10.68
CA MET A 61 6.17 4.04 -9.73
C MET A 61 7.30 4.90 -9.16
N ALA A 62 8.39 4.27 -8.72
CA ALA A 62 9.54 4.97 -8.13
C ALA A 62 10.12 6.00 -9.10
N GLN A 63 10.25 5.64 -10.38
CA GLN A 63 10.78 6.50 -11.44
C GLN A 63 9.82 7.62 -11.85
N MET A 64 8.51 7.40 -11.78
CA MET A 64 7.55 8.48 -11.97
C MET A 64 7.61 9.50 -10.82
N ILE A 65 7.84 9.07 -9.58
CA ILE A 65 7.94 10.00 -8.43
C ILE A 65 9.31 10.71 -8.45
N TYR A 66 10.39 9.96 -8.65
CA TYR A 66 11.78 10.41 -8.67
C TYR A 66 12.57 9.72 -9.79
N PRO A 67 12.73 10.36 -10.96
CA PRO A 67 13.49 9.78 -12.06
C PRO A 67 14.98 9.74 -11.71
N LEU A 68 15.47 8.57 -11.34
CA LEU A 68 16.90 8.30 -11.18
C LEU A 68 17.49 8.01 -12.56
N HIS A 69 18.34 8.91 -13.07
CA HIS A 69 18.98 8.74 -14.39
C HIS A 69 19.65 7.37 -14.58
N ALA A 70 20.18 6.77 -13.51
CA ALA A 70 20.82 5.45 -13.54
C ALA A 70 19.88 4.30 -13.96
N HIS A 71 18.57 4.46 -13.78
CA HIS A 71 17.57 3.42 -14.08
C HIS A 71 16.51 3.88 -15.09
N GLU A 72 16.71 5.02 -15.76
CA GLU A 72 15.72 5.58 -16.68
C GLU A 72 15.41 4.65 -17.85
N ALA A 73 16.43 4.00 -18.42
CA ALA A 73 16.26 3.02 -19.49
C ALA A 73 15.49 1.77 -19.03
N ALA A 74 15.83 1.24 -17.86
CA ALA A 74 15.13 0.10 -17.27
C ALA A 74 13.67 0.42 -16.98
N ALA A 75 13.39 1.62 -16.48
CA ALA A 75 12.05 2.11 -16.19
C ALA A 75 11.21 2.31 -17.44
N ARG A 76 11.81 2.86 -18.50
CA ARG A 76 11.17 3.01 -19.79
C ARG A 76 10.80 1.66 -20.38
N SER A 77 11.74 0.70 -20.37
CA SER A 77 11.45 -0.66 -20.82
C SER A 77 10.40 -1.36 -19.97
N ALA A 78 10.36 -1.14 -18.65
CA ALA A 78 9.32 -1.68 -17.77
C ALA A 78 7.93 -1.09 -18.10
N ARG A 79 7.84 0.23 -18.33
CA ARG A 79 6.60 0.88 -18.78
C ARG A 79 6.14 0.37 -20.14
N GLU A 80 7.05 0.23 -21.10
CA GLU A 80 6.74 -0.30 -22.43
C GLU A 80 6.17 -1.72 -22.36
N ARG A 81 6.76 -2.59 -21.53
CA ARG A 81 6.24 -3.94 -21.26
C ARG A 81 4.86 -3.88 -20.62
N GLU A 82 4.68 -3.07 -19.58
CA GLU A 82 3.40 -2.93 -18.88
C GLU A 82 2.31 -2.40 -19.84
N ILE A 83 2.60 -1.38 -20.65
CA ILE A 83 1.65 -0.85 -21.65
C ILE A 83 1.28 -1.92 -22.67
N ALA A 84 2.26 -2.69 -23.18
CA ALA A 84 2.00 -3.72 -24.18
C ALA A 84 1.12 -4.85 -23.62
N GLU A 85 1.42 -5.31 -22.40
CA GLU A 85 0.62 -6.31 -21.69
C GLU A 85 -0.80 -5.81 -21.45
N LEU A 86 -0.95 -4.62 -20.87
CA LEU A 86 -2.26 -4.05 -20.54
C LEU A 86 -3.10 -3.77 -21.79
N THR A 87 -2.46 -3.36 -22.89
CA THR A 87 -3.15 -3.17 -24.17
C THR A 87 -3.66 -4.51 -24.73
N ALA A 88 -2.88 -5.58 -24.59
CA ALA A 88 -3.29 -6.93 -24.98
C ALA A 88 -4.42 -7.46 -24.10
N THR A 89 -4.35 -7.26 -22.79
CA THR A 89 -5.42 -7.61 -21.83
C THR A 89 -6.70 -6.83 -22.14
N LEU A 90 -6.61 -5.52 -22.37
CA LEU A 90 -7.79 -4.71 -22.71
C LEU A 90 -8.43 -5.16 -24.04
N ALA A 91 -7.62 -5.60 -25.00
CA ALA A 91 -8.11 -6.12 -26.28
C ALA A 91 -8.80 -7.49 -26.17
N SER A 92 -8.44 -8.31 -25.18
CA SER A 92 -9.02 -9.64 -24.95
C SER A 92 -10.32 -9.59 -24.14
N LEU A 93 -10.57 -8.50 -23.40
CA LEU A 93 -11.79 -8.31 -22.62
C LEU A 93 -13.00 -8.03 -23.53
N PRO A 94 -14.20 -8.53 -23.18
CA PRO A 94 -15.42 -8.24 -23.92
C PRO A 94 -15.68 -6.74 -23.93
N ARG A 95 -15.62 -6.14 -25.12
CA ARG A 95 -15.77 -4.68 -25.30
C ARG A 95 -17.18 -4.27 -24.86
N VAL A 96 -17.32 -3.71 -23.66
CA VAL A 96 -18.58 -3.13 -23.19
C VAL A 96 -18.92 -1.95 -24.11
N LYS A 97 -19.93 -2.13 -24.96
CA LYS A 97 -20.37 -1.17 -25.96
C LYS A 97 -20.95 0.06 -25.25
N GLY A 98 -20.17 1.13 -25.12
CA GLY A 98 -20.61 2.38 -24.49
C GLY A 98 -19.53 3.28 -23.87
N ILE A 99 -18.24 2.96 -23.99
CA ILE A 99 -17.15 3.78 -23.42
C ILE A 99 -16.35 4.38 -24.57
N GLY A 100 -16.94 5.37 -25.23
CA GLY A 100 -16.31 6.24 -26.20
C GLY A 100 -16.88 7.63 -25.98
N GLU A 101 -16.00 8.62 -25.89
CA GLU A 101 -16.28 10.01 -25.51
C GLU A 101 -16.64 10.23 -24.04
N HIS A 102 -15.66 10.78 -23.31
CA HIS A 102 -15.76 11.28 -21.95
C HIS A 102 -15.79 10.19 -20.87
N VAL A 103 -14.63 9.97 -20.24
CA VAL A 103 -14.54 9.25 -18.97
C VAL A 103 -14.81 10.27 -17.86
N PRO A 104 -16.02 10.36 -17.30
CA PRO A 104 -16.23 11.18 -16.13
C PRO A 104 -15.46 10.58 -14.94
N PRO A 105 -14.97 11.40 -14.00
CA PRO A 105 -14.39 10.91 -12.77
C PRO A 105 -15.42 10.01 -12.07
N MET A 106 -15.05 8.75 -11.87
CA MET A 106 -15.89 7.75 -11.21
C MET A 106 -16.28 8.24 -9.82
N ALA A 107 -17.52 8.73 -9.69
CA ALA A 107 -18.15 8.94 -8.40
C ALA A 107 -18.31 7.58 -7.71
N HIS A 108 -17.87 7.53 -6.45
CA HIS A 108 -17.93 6.39 -5.54
C HIS A 108 -19.11 5.45 -5.80
N ARG A 109 -18.86 4.35 -6.51
CA ARG A 109 -19.83 3.26 -6.67
C ARG A 109 -19.57 2.22 -5.57
N GLU A 110 -19.90 2.62 -4.36
CA GLU A 110 -19.94 1.75 -3.19
C GLU A 110 -21.33 1.14 -3.11
N THR A 111 -21.58 0.07 -3.87
CA THR A 111 -22.62 -0.95 -3.62
C THR A 111 -22.54 -1.96 -4.76
N ASP A 112 -22.08 -3.18 -4.46
CA ASP A 112 -22.63 -4.46 -4.97
C ASP A 112 -21.95 -5.66 -4.26
N ALA A 113 -21.55 -5.50 -2.99
CA ALA A 113 -20.93 -6.56 -2.18
C ALA A 113 -21.95 -7.44 -1.43
N ALA A 114 -23.14 -7.69 -2.01
CA ALA A 114 -24.22 -8.39 -1.31
C ALA A 114 -24.59 -9.77 -1.89
N THR A 115 -23.98 -10.25 -2.97
CA THR A 115 -24.33 -11.58 -3.49
C THR A 115 -23.19 -12.23 -4.26
N GLY A 116 -22.48 -13.15 -3.61
CA GLY A 116 -21.48 -13.98 -4.28
C GLY A 116 -20.63 -14.74 -3.27
N GLN A 117 -20.87 -16.05 -3.14
CA GLN A 117 -20.03 -16.96 -2.37
C GLN A 117 -18.63 -17.02 -2.99
N GLY A 118 -17.65 -16.46 -2.29
CA GLY A 118 -16.23 -16.61 -2.52
C GLY A 118 -15.48 -15.87 -1.42
N THR A 119 -14.30 -16.35 -1.06
CA THR A 119 -13.44 -15.82 0.01
C THR A 119 -13.26 -14.28 -0.13
N PRO A 120 -13.60 -13.47 0.89
CA PRO A 120 -13.62 -12.00 0.78
C PRO A 120 -12.28 -11.32 0.43
N ALA A 121 -11.15 -12.02 0.57
CA ALA A 121 -9.82 -11.46 0.34
C ALA A 121 -9.36 -11.52 -1.13
N GLU A 122 -9.85 -12.49 -1.90
CA GLU A 122 -9.37 -12.76 -3.27
C GLU A 122 -10.15 -11.96 -4.34
N ILE A 123 -11.34 -11.47 -3.97
CA ILE A 123 -12.30 -10.86 -4.89
C ILE A 123 -12.07 -9.35 -5.10
N THR A 124 -11.25 -8.67 -4.28
CA THR A 124 -11.15 -7.20 -4.37
C THR A 124 -9.95 -6.70 -5.19
N GLY A 125 -8.80 -7.37 -5.14
CA GLY A 125 -7.59 -6.86 -5.81
C GLY A 125 -7.46 -7.24 -7.29
N GLN A 126 -7.60 -8.52 -7.61
CA GLN A 126 -7.53 -9.00 -8.99
C GLN A 126 -8.68 -8.43 -9.85
N ALA A 127 -9.89 -8.34 -9.29
CA ALA A 127 -11.03 -7.75 -9.98
C ALA A 127 -10.82 -6.27 -10.37
N VAL A 128 -10.01 -5.53 -9.60
CA VAL A 128 -9.63 -4.14 -9.93
C VAL A 128 -8.57 -4.10 -11.03
N LEU A 129 -7.64 -5.06 -11.05
CA LEU A 129 -6.62 -5.18 -12.10
C LEU A 129 -7.22 -5.64 -13.44
N ASP A 130 -8.32 -6.39 -13.39
CA ASP A 130 -9.03 -6.88 -14.58
C ASP A 130 -10.10 -5.88 -15.10
N ASP A 131 -10.33 -4.76 -14.40
CA ASP A 131 -11.32 -3.75 -14.79
C ASP A 131 -10.85 -2.96 -16.04
N PRO A 132 -11.58 -2.99 -17.17
CA PRO A 132 -11.23 -2.27 -18.39
C PRO A 132 -10.98 -0.77 -18.18
N GLN A 133 -11.70 -0.12 -17.27
CA GLN A 133 -11.54 1.31 -17.00
C GLN A 133 -10.24 1.58 -16.24
N ARG A 134 -9.90 0.72 -15.28
CA ARG A 134 -8.66 0.83 -14.49
C ARG A 134 -7.44 0.56 -15.38
N ILE A 135 -7.52 -0.46 -16.22
CA ILE A 135 -6.50 -0.77 -17.23
C ILE A 135 -6.30 0.42 -18.17
N GLY A 136 -7.38 0.99 -18.72
CA GLY A 136 -7.32 2.15 -19.60
C GLY A 136 -6.70 3.37 -18.93
N ALA A 137 -7.09 3.67 -17.69
CA ALA A 137 -6.56 4.78 -16.91
C ALA A 137 -5.05 4.61 -16.60
N ARG A 138 -4.62 3.39 -16.24
CA ARG A 138 -3.21 3.07 -16.05
C ARG A 138 -2.40 3.29 -17.33
N ILE A 139 -2.86 2.78 -18.46
CA ILE A 139 -2.17 2.96 -19.74
C ILE A 139 -2.03 4.45 -20.07
N GLU A 140 -3.10 5.24 -19.87
CA GLU A 140 -3.06 6.68 -20.14
C GLU A 140 -2.06 7.41 -19.24
N LEU A 141 -2.02 7.07 -17.94
CA LEU A 141 -1.04 7.60 -17.01
C LEU A 141 0.40 7.28 -17.46
N LEU A 142 0.67 6.05 -17.89
CA LEU A 142 2.01 5.66 -18.35
C LEU A 142 2.40 6.39 -19.64
N ARG A 143 1.45 6.60 -20.56
CA ARG A 143 1.69 7.40 -21.78
C ARG A 143 1.95 8.88 -21.47
N ARG A 144 1.27 9.44 -20.47
CA ARG A 144 1.54 10.80 -19.98
C ARG A 144 2.95 10.94 -19.40
N ALA A 145 3.44 9.90 -18.72
CA ALA A 145 4.83 9.88 -18.27
C ALA A 145 5.82 9.84 -19.45
N ASP A 146 5.56 9.02 -20.47
CA ASP A 146 6.43 8.91 -21.65
C ASP A 146 6.36 10.10 -22.62
N SER A 147 5.26 10.87 -22.59
CA SER A 147 5.12 12.11 -23.38
C SER A 147 6.00 13.25 -22.87
N GLY A 148 6.65 13.07 -21.71
CA GLY A 148 7.48 14.09 -21.08
C GLY A 148 6.68 15.13 -20.30
N GLU A 149 5.44 14.83 -19.89
CA GLU A 149 4.65 15.72 -19.04
C GLU A 149 5.36 16.01 -17.70
N TRP A 150 6.14 15.05 -17.20
CA TRP A 150 6.95 15.18 -15.98
C TRP A 150 8.43 14.87 -16.23
N PRO A 151 9.21 15.78 -16.85
CA PRO A 151 10.60 15.52 -17.23
C PRO A 151 11.53 15.18 -16.06
N HIS A 152 11.20 15.73 -14.88
CA HIS A 152 11.96 15.57 -13.65
C HIS A 152 11.16 14.82 -12.56
N GLY A 153 10.09 14.13 -12.95
CA GLY A 153 9.23 13.39 -12.05
C GLY A 153 8.11 14.21 -11.42
N LEU A 154 7.17 13.50 -10.79
CA LEU A 154 5.96 14.08 -10.21
C LEU A 154 6.27 15.07 -9.09
N ASN A 155 7.31 14.83 -8.28
CA ASN A 155 7.62 15.70 -7.16
C ASN A 155 8.28 17.03 -7.58
N GLU A 156 8.96 17.06 -8.74
CA GLU A 156 9.54 18.30 -9.29
C GLU A 156 8.55 19.04 -10.20
N GLY A 157 7.83 18.30 -11.05
CA GLY A 157 6.80 18.87 -11.93
C GLY A 157 5.59 19.42 -11.16
N GLU A 158 5.24 18.78 -10.04
CA GLU A 158 4.16 19.20 -9.16
C GLU A 158 4.72 19.41 -7.76
N SER A 159 5.46 20.49 -7.54
CA SER A 159 6.15 20.81 -6.26
C SER A 159 5.27 20.83 -4.99
N TRP A 160 3.95 20.88 -5.16
CA TRP A 160 2.95 20.77 -4.08
C TRP A 160 2.66 19.30 -3.70
N LEU A 161 2.88 18.36 -4.62
CA LEU A 161 2.79 16.91 -4.46
C LEU A 161 4.10 16.40 -3.82
N ARG A 162 4.29 16.73 -2.54
CA ARG A 162 5.36 16.12 -1.73
C ARG A 162 4.98 14.69 -1.36
N LEU A 163 5.04 13.78 -2.33
CA LEU A 163 4.84 12.36 -2.09
C LEU A 163 6.02 11.85 -1.26
N PRO A 164 5.80 11.39 -0.01
CA PRO A 164 6.86 10.71 0.71
C PRO A 164 7.25 9.45 -0.08
N MET A 165 8.54 9.14 -0.10
CA MET A 165 9.04 7.87 -0.65
C MET A 165 8.25 6.72 -0.01
N HIS A 166 7.35 6.11 -0.78
CA HIS A 166 6.63 4.92 -0.37
C HIS A 166 7.43 3.74 -0.91
N ILE A 167 8.13 3.00 -0.05
CA ILE A 167 8.72 1.70 -0.40
C ILE A 167 7.62 0.66 -0.11
N PRO A 168 6.87 0.18 -1.11
CA PRO A 168 5.83 -0.82 -0.86
C PRO A 168 6.54 -2.11 -0.45
N SER A 169 5.96 -2.83 0.52
CA SER A 169 6.53 -3.99 1.24
C SER A 169 7.64 -3.72 2.27
N GLY A 170 8.53 -2.75 2.07
CA GLY A 170 9.65 -2.50 3.00
C GLY A 170 9.20 -2.00 4.38
N HIS A 171 8.19 -1.12 4.41
CA HIS A 171 7.73 -0.53 5.66
C HIS A 171 6.94 -1.49 6.54
N LEU A 172 6.13 -2.38 5.99
CA LEU A 172 5.31 -3.29 6.81
C LEU A 172 6.16 -4.39 7.44
N TRP A 173 7.07 -4.99 6.66
CA TRP A 173 8.02 -5.98 7.18
C TRP A 173 8.93 -5.35 8.22
N ALA A 174 9.53 -4.19 7.93
CA ALA A 174 10.39 -3.50 8.89
C ALA A 174 9.61 -3.05 10.14
N SER A 175 8.40 -2.50 9.99
CA SER A 175 7.58 -2.08 11.14
C SER A 175 7.18 -3.27 12.01
N THR A 176 6.77 -4.39 11.41
CA THR A 176 6.41 -5.61 12.14
C THR A 176 7.63 -6.23 12.81
N TYR A 177 8.78 -6.26 12.13
CA TYR A 177 10.06 -6.70 12.67
C TYR A 177 10.47 -5.87 13.89
N PHE A 178 10.48 -4.53 13.79
CA PHE A 178 10.85 -3.64 14.89
C PHE A 178 9.82 -3.69 16.03
N LEU A 179 8.52 -3.83 15.72
CA LEU A 179 7.47 -3.98 16.72
C LEU A 179 7.65 -5.27 17.53
N LEU A 180 7.77 -6.42 16.86
CA LEU A 180 7.88 -7.73 17.52
C LEU A 180 9.20 -7.85 18.29
N THR A 181 10.32 -7.49 17.65
CA THR A 181 11.65 -7.57 18.27
C THR A 181 11.79 -6.53 19.39
N GLY A 182 11.24 -5.32 19.22
CA GLY A 182 11.24 -4.28 20.24
C GLY A 182 10.37 -4.63 21.45
N PHE A 183 9.19 -5.19 21.23
CA PHE A 183 8.33 -5.70 22.31
C PHE A 183 9.01 -6.84 23.08
N HIS A 184 9.70 -7.75 22.39
CA HIS A 184 10.48 -8.80 23.04
C HIS A 184 11.66 -8.22 23.85
N ALA A 185 12.43 -7.30 23.29
CA ALA A 185 13.53 -6.64 23.98
C ALA A 185 13.06 -5.90 25.25
N PHE A 186 11.87 -5.30 25.21
CA PHE A 186 11.23 -4.71 26.39
C PHE A 186 10.94 -5.76 27.48
N HIS A 187 10.46 -6.96 27.13
CA HIS A 187 10.21 -8.04 28.10
C HIS A 187 11.51 -8.56 28.70
N VAL A 188 12.56 -8.73 27.90
CA VAL A 188 13.90 -9.10 28.39
C VAL A 188 14.41 -8.05 29.38
N LEU A 189 14.22 -6.77 29.10
CA LEU A 189 14.60 -5.68 30.02
C LEU A 189 13.84 -5.74 31.35
N VAL A 190 12.52 -5.96 31.31
CA VAL A 190 11.69 -6.14 32.50
C VAL A 190 12.13 -7.36 33.30
N GLY A 191 12.41 -8.49 32.64
CA GLY A 191 12.91 -9.70 33.28
C GLY A 191 14.27 -9.50 33.93
N LEU A 192 15.19 -8.80 33.25
CA LEU A 192 16.51 -8.46 33.77
C LEU A 192 16.40 -7.54 34.99
N LEU A 193 15.46 -6.58 34.99
CA LEU A 193 15.19 -5.73 36.14
C LEU A 193 14.67 -6.55 37.34
N VAL A 194 13.73 -7.47 37.11
CA VAL A 194 13.22 -8.36 38.15
C VAL A 194 14.34 -9.23 38.73
N PHE A 195 15.23 -9.79 37.89
CA PHE A 195 16.40 -10.53 38.35
C PHE A 195 17.41 -9.66 39.11
N ALA A 196 17.68 -8.45 38.64
CA ALA A 196 18.59 -7.51 39.30
C ALA A 196 18.08 -7.12 40.70
N LEU A 197 16.76 -6.97 40.86
CA LEU A 197 16.12 -6.72 42.14
C LEU A 197 16.07 -7.98 43.04
N ALA A 198 16.03 -9.16 42.43
CA ALA A 198 16.02 -10.44 43.16
C ALA A 198 17.41 -10.88 43.64
N LEU A 199 18.48 -10.56 42.89
CA LEU A 199 19.88 -10.90 43.16
C LEU A 199 20.39 -10.55 44.58
N PRO A 200 20.13 -9.36 45.15
CA PRO A 200 20.60 -9.01 46.50
C PRO A 200 19.74 -9.61 47.63
N LEU A 201 18.64 -10.29 47.32
CA LEU A 201 17.75 -10.84 48.35
C LEU A 201 18.33 -12.14 48.93
N ARG A 202 18.38 -12.25 50.26
CA ARG A 202 18.65 -13.51 50.94
C ARG A 202 17.52 -14.50 50.66
N LEU A 203 17.89 -15.68 50.16
CA LEU A 203 17.00 -16.82 49.94
C LEU A 203 16.43 -17.27 51.28
N ASP A 204 15.13 -17.05 51.45
CA ASP A 204 14.37 -17.40 52.65
C ASP A 204 13.03 -17.99 52.17
N ALA A 205 12.39 -18.85 52.98
CA ALA A 205 11.21 -19.63 52.54
C ALA A 205 10.04 -18.74 52.08
N ARG A 206 9.94 -17.51 52.58
CA ARG A 206 8.96 -16.50 52.13
C ARG A 206 9.24 -15.88 50.77
N ARG A 207 10.48 -15.91 50.29
CA ARG A 207 10.93 -15.26 49.05
C ARG A 207 11.20 -16.25 47.92
N ALA A 208 11.17 -17.55 48.22
CA ALA A 208 11.25 -18.62 47.23
C ALA A 208 10.21 -18.46 46.10
N GLY A 209 8.96 -18.09 46.43
CA GLY A 209 7.91 -17.88 45.43
C GLY A 209 8.16 -16.69 44.49
N LEU A 210 8.88 -15.64 44.93
CA LEU A 210 9.29 -14.55 44.05
C LEU A 210 10.32 -15.02 43.01
N LEU A 211 11.25 -15.88 43.44
CA LEU A 211 12.27 -16.43 42.57
C LEU A 211 11.69 -17.45 41.57
N GLU A 212 10.74 -18.27 42.03
CA GLU A 212 10.01 -19.22 41.18
C GLU A 212 9.20 -18.48 40.11
N ASN A 213 8.48 -17.42 40.47
CA ASN A 213 7.76 -16.57 39.52
C ASN A 213 8.69 -15.83 38.55
N ALA A 214 9.85 -15.36 39.02
CA ALA A 214 10.85 -14.72 38.17
C ALA A 214 11.47 -15.71 37.17
N GLY A 215 11.77 -16.93 37.62
CA GLY A 215 12.22 -18.02 36.74
C GLY A 215 11.16 -18.40 35.71
N LEU A 216 9.89 -18.51 36.13
CA LEU A 216 8.78 -18.80 35.22
C LEU A 216 8.61 -17.69 34.16
N TYR A 217 8.75 -16.42 34.55
CA TYR A 217 8.73 -15.28 33.63
C TYR A 217 9.88 -15.35 32.63
N TRP A 218 11.10 -15.69 33.08
CA TRP A 218 12.26 -15.82 32.21
C TRP A 218 12.09 -16.94 31.18
N HIS A 219 11.59 -18.09 31.61
CA HIS A 219 11.28 -19.20 30.70
C HIS A 219 10.20 -18.84 29.69
N PHE A 220 9.18 -18.07 30.09
CA PHE A 220 8.18 -17.57 29.16
C PHE A 220 8.80 -16.66 28.08
N VAL A 221 9.69 -15.74 28.46
CA VAL A 221 10.39 -14.86 27.52
C VAL A 221 11.25 -15.67 26.53
N ASP A 222 11.97 -16.69 27.01
CA ASP A 222 12.78 -17.58 26.18
C ASP A 222 11.94 -18.40 25.18
N LEU A 223 10.77 -18.91 25.61
CA LEU A 223 9.86 -19.61 24.71
C LEU A 223 9.35 -18.73 23.57
N VAL A 224 8.97 -17.48 23.87
CA VAL A 224 8.54 -16.52 22.83
C VAL A 224 9.67 -16.27 21.83
N TRP A 225 10.92 -16.19 22.28
CA TRP A 225 12.08 -16.00 21.40
C TRP A 225 12.28 -17.17 20.43
N ILE A 226 12.14 -18.40 20.92
CA ILE A 226 12.29 -19.62 20.10
C ILE A 226 11.26 -19.67 18.98
N PHE A 227 10.05 -19.13 19.16
CA PHE A 227 9.04 -19.04 18.09
C PHE A 227 9.25 -17.83 17.16
N LEU A 228 9.71 -16.71 17.71
CA LEU A 228 9.88 -15.46 16.97
C LEU A 228 11.10 -15.51 16.03
N PHE A 229 12.18 -16.19 16.43
CA PHE A 229 13.39 -16.35 15.61
C PHE A 229 13.14 -17.03 14.24
N PRO A 230 12.51 -18.22 14.17
CA PRO A 230 12.17 -18.82 12.89
C PRO A 230 11.09 -18.02 12.15
N MET A 231 10.09 -17.44 12.84
CA MET A 231 9.03 -16.67 12.16
C MET A 231 9.55 -15.40 11.44
N LEU A 232 10.60 -14.76 11.96
CA LEU A 232 11.20 -13.57 11.32
C LEU A 232 12.33 -13.89 10.34
N TYR A 233 12.91 -15.08 10.40
CA TYR A 233 14.07 -15.48 9.61
C TYR A 233 13.77 -16.60 8.58
N SER A 234 12.57 -17.18 8.60
CA SER A 234 12.07 -18.12 7.58
C SER A 234 11.48 -17.40 6.38
#